data_AF-A0A137R1B1-F1
#
_entry.id   AF-A0A137R1B1-F1
#
_cell.length_a   1.000
_cell.length_b   1.000
_cell.length_c   1.000
_cell.angle_alpha   90.00
_cell.angle_beta   90.00
_cell.angle_gamma   90.00
#
_symmetry.space_group_name_H-M   'P 1'
#
loop_
_entity.id
_entity.type
_entity.pdbx_description
1 polymer ?
#
loop_
_entity_poly.entity_id
_entity_poly.type
_entity_poly.pdbx_seq_one_letter_code
_entity_poly.pdbx_strand_id
1 'polypeptide(L)' 'YCKTCKTCTHTKISTAKLSEQLHSLPILTQLWDGIEIDFVGPFPESKDYNYL' A
#
# COMPACT_ATOMS: atom_id res chain seq x y z
N TYR A 1 -21.67 21.23 -12.41
CA TYR A 1 -20.48 22.08 -12.22
C TYR A 1 -19.36 21.38 -11.43
N CYS A 2 -19.55 21.02 -10.16
CA CYS A 2 -18.47 20.41 -9.35
C CYS A 2 -17.93 19.06 -9.87
N LYS A 3 -18.74 18.29 -10.63
CA LYS A 3 -18.31 17.04 -11.29
C LYS A 3 -17.47 17.26 -12.56
N THR A 4 -17.50 18.46 -13.13
CA THR A 4 -16.87 18.80 -14.42
C THR A 4 -15.76 19.85 -14.25
N CYS A 5 -15.60 20.43 -13.06
CA CYS A 5 -14.55 21.39 -12.74
C CYS A 5 -13.26 20.65 -12.40
N LYS A 6 -12.18 20.91 -13.16
CA LYS A 6 -10.86 20.30 -12.96
C LYS A 6 -10.35 20.50 -11.52
N THR A 7 -10.41 21.72 -11.01
CA THR A 7 -9.94 22.05 -9.67
C THR A 7 -10.64 21.20 -8.61
N CYS A 8 -11.97 21.05 -8.70
CA CYS A 8 -12.73 20.25 -7.75
C CYS A 8 -12.41 18.77 -7.85
N THR A 9 -12.24 18.21 -9.05
CA THR A 9 -11.91 16.80 -9.24
C THR A 9 -10.54 16.43 -8.68
N HIS A 10 -9.55 17.33 -8.77
CA HIS A 10 -8.19 17.08 -8.27
C HIS A 10 -8.03 17.32 -6.76
N THR A 11 -8.72 18.32 -6.21
CA THR A 11 -8.56 18.70 -4.79
C THR A 11 -9.54 18.02 -3.86
N LYS A 12 -10.70 17.57 -4.36
CA LYS A 12 -11.71 16.92 -3.52
C LYS A 12 -11.34 15.45 -3.32
N ILE A 13 -11.08 15.09 -2.07
CA ILE A 13 -10.86 13.71 -1.65
C ILE A 13 -12.15 12.91 -1.85
N SER A 14 -12.02 11.72 -2.46
CA SER A 14 -13.13 10.77 -2.57
C SER A 14 -13.47 10.22 -1.19
N THR A 15 -14.75 10.30 -0.81
CA THR A 15 -15.29 9.62 0.37
C THR A 15 -15.94 8.29 0.01
N ALA A 16 -15.86 7.87 -1.25
CA ALA A 16 -16.35 6.57 -1.67
C ALA A 16 -15.51 5.50 -0.97
N LYS A 17 -16.20 4.56 -0.31
CA LYS A 17 -15.54 3.40 0.28
C LYS A 17 -14.81 2.66 -0.84
N LEU A 18 -13.52 2.40 -0.66
CA LEU A 18 -12.77 1.50 -1.53
C LEU A 18 -13.50 0.15 -1.54
N SER A 19 -14.08 -0.19 -2.70
CA SER A 19 -14.81 -1.44 -2.92
C SER A 19 -13.87 -2.54 -3.37
N GLU A 20 -12.71 -2.63 -2.74
CA GLU A 20 -11.74 -3.68 -3.01
C GLU A 20 -11.40 -4.37 -1.70
N GLN A 21 -11.89 -5.60 -1.58
CA GLN A 21 -11.14 -6.62 -0.87
C GLN A 21 -9.79 -6.68 -1.58
N LEU A 22 -8.72 -6.28 -0.89
CA LEU A 22 -7.36 -6.59 -1.37
C LEU A 22 -7.38 -8.07 -1.75
N HIS A 23 -7.17 -8.37 -3.03
CA HIS A 23 -7.14 -9.75 -3.50
C HIS A 23 -6.09 -10.47 -2.66
N SER A 24 -6.54 -11.37 -1.79
CA SER A 24 -5.63 -12.14 -0.97
C SER A 24 -4.69 -12.91 -1.89
N LEU A 25 -3.41 -12.91 -1.58
CA LEU A 25 -2.46 -13.76 -2.28
C LEU A 25 -2.95 -15.21 -2.20
N PRO A 26 -2.78 -16.00 -3.28
CA PRO A 26 -3.15 -17.40 -3.25
C PRO A 26 -2.36 -18.13 -2.17
N ILE A 27 -2.98 -19.16 -1.58
CA ILE A 27 -2.31 -20.01 -0.59
C ILE A 27 -1.16 -20.74 -1.28
N LEU A 28 0.05 -20.56 -0.77
CA LEU A 28 1.25 -21.24 -1.26
C LEU A 28 1.22 -22.71 -0.83
N THR A 29 1.46 -23.64 -1.77
CA THR A 29 1.33 -25.09 -1.52
C THR A 29 2.66 -25.80 -1.26
N GLN A 30 3.77 -25.19 -1.64
CA GLN A 30 5.12 -25.71 -1.49
C GLN A 30 6.07 -24.64 -0.95
N LEU A 31 7.17 -25.08 -0.35
CA LEU A 31 8.27 -24.21 0.05
C LEU A 31 8.79 -23.45 -1.17
N TRP A 32 8.93 -22.12 -1.04
CA TRP A 32 9.40 -21.21 -2.08
C TRP A 32 8.45 -20.91 -3.25
N ASP A 33 7.18 -21.31 -3.18
CA ASP A 33 6.17 -20.95 -4.20
C ASP A 33 5.88 -19.43 -4.26
N GLY A 34 6.27 -18.68 -3.22
CA GLY A 34 6.14 -17.23 -3.15
C GLY A 34 6.91 -16.64 -1.98
N ILE A 35 7.33 -15.38 -2.13
CA ILE A 35 7.99 -14.60 -1.08
C ILE A 35 7.36 -13.19 -1.10
N GLU A 36 6.85 -12.76 0.04
CA GLU A 36 6.40 -11.39 0.27
C GLU A 36 7.36 -10.73 1.26
N ILE A 37 7.91 -9.57 0.89
CA ILE A 37 8.87 -8.83 1.70
C ILE A 37 8.28 -7.43 1.91
N ASP A 38 8.15 -7.03 3.16
CA ASP A 38 7.77 -5.67 3.55
C ASP A 38 8.96 -4.98 4.26
N PHE A 39 9.11 -3.68 4.04
CA PHE A 39 10.13 -2.86 4.69
C PHE A 39 9.49 -2.08 5.84
N VAL A 40 9.82 -2.44 7.07
CA VAL A 40 9.25 -1.79 8.25
C VAL A 40 10.09 -0.58 8.67
N GLY A 41 9.77 0.59 8.15
CA GLY A 41 10.21 1.91 8.64
C GLY A 41 11.72 2.19 8.68
N PRO A 42 12.12 3.38 9.16
CA PRO A 42 13.46 3.62 9.65
C PRO A 42 13.56 3.10 11.09
N PHE A 43 14.38 2.08 11.31
CA PHE A 43 14.70 1.59 12.65
C PHE A 43 15.63 2.57 13.39
N PRO A 44 15.74 2.53 14.73
CA PRO A 44 16.78 3.26 15.43
C PRO A 44 18.17 2.89 14.87
N GLU A 45 19.02 3.88 14.63
CA GLU A 45 20.36 3.63 14.11
C GLU A 45 21.16 2.73 15.06
N SER A 46 21.65 1.63 14.52
CA SER A 46 22.62 0.75 15.17
C SER A 46 23.77 0.53 14.20
N LYS A 47 24.97 0.97 14.57
CA LYS A 47 26.18 0.85 13.74
C LYS A 47 26.00 1.46 12.34
N ASP A 48 25.34 2.62 12.24
CA ASP A 48 25.02 3.34 10.98
C ASP A 48 23.96 2.67 10.08
N TYR A 49 23.23 1.67 10.60
CA TYR A 49 22.14 1.02 9.89
C TYR A 49 20.81 1.23 10.62
N ASN A 50 19.76 1.49 9.84
CA ASN A 50 18.38 1.65 10.30
C ASN A 50 17.42 0.70 9.58
N TYR A 51 17.92 -0.44 9.11
CA TYR A 51 17.17 -1.51 8.43
C TYR A 51 17.65 -2.88 8.91
N LEU A 52 16.83 -3.92 8.71
CA LEU A 52 17.13 -5.33 9.02
C LEU A 52 17.74 -6.06 7.82
#